data_AF-A0A9Q1CRX8-F1
#
_entry.id   AF-A0A9Q1CRX8-F1
#
_cell.length_a   1.000
_cell.length_b   1.000
_cell.length_c   1.000
_cell.angle_alpha   90.00
_cell.angle_beta   90.00
_cell.angle_gamma   90.00
#
_symmetry.space_group_name_H-M   'P 1'
#
loop_
_entity.id
_entity.type
_entity.pdbx_description
1 polymer ?
#
loop_
_entity_poly.entity_id
_entity_poly.type
_entity_poly.pdbx_seq_one_letter_code
_entity_poly.pdbx_strand_id
1 'polypeptide(L)'
;MGDEDIECWMKSINNHVWWCSRNCGKDPSKLIEMWMSLSHHITENHSWHDDERFMTFKECSHQPIEPEINRRKKWLVEGSTAHSALNKIILNKRLLNDLKSLKVYHNVVLKYAPKRLEFDFP
;
A
#
# COMPACT_ATOMS: atom_id res chain seq x y z
N MET A 1 -18.83 13.48 9.63
CA MET A 1 -17.57 14.13 9.21
C MET A 1 -16.46 13.09 9.26
N GLY A 2 -16.41 12.19 8.28
CA GLY A 2 -15.52 11.03 8.33
C GLY A 2 -15.51 10.17 7.06
N ASP A 3 -16.54 10.28 6.21
CA ASP A 3 -16.61 9.55 4.94
C ASP A 3 -15.89 10.29 3.80
N GLU A 4 -16.14 11.60 3.68
CA GLU A 4 -15.56 12.48 2.64
C GLU A 4 -14.02 12.50 2.65
N ASP A 5 -13.41 12.41 3.84
CA ASP A 5 -11.96 12.38 3.98
C ASP A 5 -11.37 11.04 3.48
N ILE A 6 -12.08 9.92 3.67
CA ILE A 6 -11.63 8.60 3.21
C ILE A 6 -11.75 8.48 1.70
N GLU A 7 -12.80 9.06 1.10
CA GLU A 7 -12.98 9.07 -0.37
C GLU A 7 -11.80 9.72 -1.09
N CYS A 8 -11.26 10.82 -0.55
CA CYS A 8 -10.08 11.49 -1.10
C CYS A 8 -8.85 10.57 -1.16
N TRP A 9 -8.77 9.58 -0.26
CA TRP A 9 -7.68 8.63 -0.16
C TRP A 9 -7.89 7.35 -0.97
N MET A 10 -9.11 7.02 -1.42
CA MET A 10 -9.38 5.77 -2.14
C MET A 10 -8.47 5.55 -3.36
N LYS A 11 -8.23 6.59 -4.16
CA LYS A 11 -7.32 6.51 -5.30
C LYS A 11 -5.88 6.23 -4.88
N SER A 12 -5.42 6.90 -3.82
CA SER A 12 -4.08 6.69 -3.25
C SER A 12 -3.94 5.30 -2.65
N ILE A 13 -4.95 4.81 -1.94
CA ILE A 13 -5.00 3.46 -1.35
C ILE A 13 -4.89 2.40 -2.46
N ASN A 14 -5.68 2.52 -3.52
CA ASN A 14 -5.62 1.59 -4.66
C ASN A 14 -4.25 1.59 -5.33
N ASN A 15 -3.70 2.78 -5.60
CA ASN A 15 -2.36 2.90 -6.17
C ASN A 15 -1.30 2.29 -5.26
N HIS A 16 -1.45 2.45 -3.93
CA HIS A 16 -0.55 1.88 -2.94
C HIS A 16 -0.54 0.35 -2.96
N VAL A 17 -1.71 -0.29 -3.07
CA VAL A 17 -1.80 -1.78 -3.20
C VAL A 17 -1.02 -2.27 -4.41
N TRP A 18 -1.20 -1.61 -5.56
CA TRP A 18 -0.49 -1.96 -6.79
C TRP A 18 1.01 -1.76 -6.67
N TRP A 19 1.41 -0.63 -6.07
CA TRP A 19 2.81 -0.31 -5.81
C TRP A 19 3.46 -1.33 -4.86
N CYS A 20 2.78 -1.72 -3.77
CA CYS A 20 3.22 -2.78 -2.86
C CYS A 20 3.41 -4.11 -3.60
N SER A 21 2.42 -4.50 -4.40
CA SER A 21 2.43 -5.74 -5.17
C SER A 21 3.58 -5.83 -6.18
N ARG A 22 4.00 -4.68 -6.73
CA ARG A 22 5.12 -4.58 -7.68
C ARG A 22 6.49 -4.56 -7.01
N ASN A 23 6.63 -3.88 -5.86
CA ASN A 23 7.93 -3.60 -5.24
C ASN A 23 8.29 -4.51 -4.04
N CYS A 24 7.39 -5.39 -3.61
CA CYS A 24 7.65 -6.36 -2.51
C CYS A 24 8.69 -7.44 -2.82
N GLY A 25 9.28 -7.49 -4.02
CA GLY A 25 10.38 -8.42 -4.33
C GLY A 25 9.99 -9.91 -4.24
N LYS A 26 8.70 -10.24 -4.37
CA LYS A 26 8.12 -11.58 -4.16
C LYS A 26 8.13 -12.08 -2.70
N ASP A 27 8.40 -11.20 -1.75
CA ASP A 27 8.30 -11.50 -0.32
C ASP A 27 6.90 -11.09 0.21
N PRO A 28 6.05 -12.06 0.63
CA PRO A 28 4.74 -11.76 1.20
C PRO A 28 4.81 -10.97 2.50
N SER A 29 5.86 -11.14 3.31
CA SER A 29 6.04 -10.38 4.55
C SER A 29 6.33 -8.91 4.23
N LYS A 30 7.24 -8.66 3.29
CA LYS A 30 7.52 -7.31 2.79
C LYS A 30 6.29 -6.65 2.17
N LEU A 31 5.46 -7.41 1.45
CA LEU A 31 4.18 -6.89 0.92
C LEU A 31 3.27 -6.38 2.04
N ILE A 32 3.16 -7.13 3.14
CA ILE A 32 2.36 -6.73 4.29
C ILE A 32 2.96 -5.51 4.99
N GLU A 33 4.28 -5.46 5.20
CA GLU A 33 4.94 -4.28 5.77
C GLU A 33 4.66 -3.04 4.92
N MET A 34 4.86 -3.13 3.61
CA MET A 34 4.58 -2.02 2.69
C MET A 34 3.10 -1.60 2.71
N TRP A 35 2.17 -2.56 2.81
CA TRP A 35 0.74 -2.23 2.92
C TRP A 35 0.42 -1.52 4.25
N MET A 36 0.93 -2.04 5.37
CA MET A 36 0.70 -1.47 6.70
C MET A 36 1.31 -0.08 6.85
N SER A 37 2.37 0.24 6.11
CA SER A 37 3.00 1.56 6.12
C SER A 37 2.05 2.67 5.66
N LEU A 38 0.96 2.31 4.98
CA LEU A 38 -0.06 3.26 4.55
C LEU A 38 -0.70 4.00 5.74
N SER A 39 -0.80 3.34 6.90
CA SER A 39 -1.29 3.95 8.13
C SER A 39 -0.43 5.13 8.56
N HIS A 40 0.89 4.99 8.47
CA HIS A 40 1.85 6.07 8.77
C HIS A 40 1.85 7.13 7.66
N HIS A 41 1.86 6.69 6.39
CA HIS A 41 1.90 7.61 5.25
C HIS A 41 0.72 8.58 5.25
N ILE A 42 -0.50 8.11 5.55
CA ILE A 42 -1.72 8.92 5.49
C ILE A 42 -1.78 9.99 6.60
N THR A 43 -0.97 9.85 7.65
CA THR A 43 -0.82 10.85 8.72
C THR A 43 0.42 11.74 8.56
N GLU A 44 0.99 11.80 7.35
CA GLU A 44 2.24 12.55 7.06
C GLU A 44 3.47 12.00 7.79
N ASN A 45 3.35 10.84 8.46
CA ASN A 45 4.50 10.19 9.08
C ASN A 45 5.22 9.31 8.05
N HIS A 46 6.42 9.75 7.63
CA HIS A 46 7.19 9.10 6.58
C HIS A 46 8.30 8.16 7.08
N SER A 47 8.51 8.06 8.39
CA SER A 47 9.55 7.22 9.01
C SER A 47 9.03 6.57 10.30
N TRP A 48 9.32 5.29 10.51
CA TRP A 48 8.83 4.50 11.65
C TRP A 48 9.85 3.45 12.08
N HIS A 49 11.06 3.89 12.42
CA HIS A 49 12.18 2.99 12.72
C HIS A 49 12.02 2.17 14.01
N ASP A 50 11.25 2.71 14.96
CA ASP A 50 10.97 2.13 16.28
C ASP A 50 9.75 1.18 16.26
N ASP A 51 9.05 1.07 15.13
CA ASP A 51 7.88 0.20 15.00
C ASP A 51 8.30 -1.24 14.67
N GLU A 52 8.23 -2.11 15.67
CA GLU A 52 8.59 -3.53 15.57
C GLU A 52 7.74 -4.32 14.55
N ARG A 53 6.64 -3.76 14.04
CA ARG A 53 5.86 -4.40 12.97
C ARG A 53 6.58 -4.34 11.61
N PHE A 54 7.63 -3.53 11.50
CA PHE A 54 8.35 -3.27 10.27
C PHE A 54 9.81 -3.70 10.41
N MET A 55 10.16 -4.86 9.86
CA MET A 55 11.54 -5.35 9.89
C MET A 55 12.38 -4.71 8.77
N THR A 56 11.81 -4.62 7.57
CA THR A 56 12.55 -4.25 6.35
C THR A 56 12.10 -2.94 5.73
N PHE A 57 10.85 -2.54 5.94
CA PHE A 57 10.26 -1.35 5.33
C PHE A 57 9.95 -0.28 6.39
N LYS A 58 10.94 0.56 6.73
CA LYS A 58 10.88 1.52 7.85
C LYS A 58 10.62 2.98 7.45
N GLU A 59 10.57 3.28 6.15
CA GLU A 59 10.33 4.62 5.63
C GLU A 59 9.65 4.58 4.25
N CYS A 60 9.01 5.69 3.87
CA CYS A 60 8.40 5.82 2.54
C CYS A 60 9.47 5.85 1.43
N SER A 61 9.26 5.06 0.37
CA SER A 61 10.19 5.00 -0.77
C SER A 61 9.92 6.06 -1.86
N HIS A 62 9.69 7.30 -1.45
CA HIS A 62 9.56 8.43 -2.37
C HIS A 62 10.43 9.60 -1.90
N GLN A 63 10.82 10.46 -2.84
CA GLN A 63 11.47 11.72 -2.51
C GLN A 63 10.52 12.61 -1.67
N PRO A 64 11.06 13.59 -0.92
CA PRO A 64 10.23 14.52 -0.16
C PRO A 64 9.12 15.11 -1.04
N ILE A 65 7.90 15.14 -0.51
CA ILE A 65 6.74 15.69 -1.23
C ILE A 65 6.96 17.20 -1.32
N GLU A 66 6.84 17.75 -2.54
CA GLU A 66 7.01 19.20 -2.75
C GLU A 66 6.06 19.99 -1.84
N PRO A 67 6.51 21.12 -1.24
CA PRO A 67 5.72 21.86 -0.26
C PRO A 67 4.35 22.30 -0.78
N GLU A 68 4.25 22.64 -2.07
CA GLU A 68 3.00 23.05 -2.70
C GLU A 68 1.98 21.91 -2.81
N ILE A 69 2.45 20.71 -3.13
CA ILE A 69 1.64 19.50 -3.19
C ILE A 69 1.24 19.10 -1.77
N ASN A 70 2.18 19.19 -0.83
CA ASN A 70 1.96 18.82 0.57
C ASN A 70 0.86 19.66 1.22
N ARG A 71 0.85 20.98 0.98
CA ARG A 71 -0.19 21.91 1.47
C ARG A 71 -1.59 21.62 0.91
N ARG A 72 -1.68 20.98 -0.26
CA ARG A 72 -2.96 20.61 -0.89
C ARG A 72 -3.45 19.24 -0.47
N LYS A 73 -2.56 18.38 0.06
CA LYS A 73 -2.94 17.07 0.58
C LYS A 73 -3.71 17.23 1.89
N LYS A 74 -4.84 16.53 1.97
CA LYS A 74 -5.64 16.41 3.19
C LYS A 74 -5.14 15.23 4.01
N TRP A 75 -4.02 15.42 4.71
CA TRP A 75 -3.51 14.43 5.66
C TRP A 75 -4.53 14.17 6.76
N LEU A 76 -4.68 12.90 7.16
CA LEU A 76 -5.54 12.58 8.28
C LEU A 76 -4.82 12.89 9.58
N VAL A 77 -5.56 13.40 10.55
CA VAL A 77 -5.02 13.57 11.91
C VAL A 77 -4.91 12.19 12.55
N GLU A 78 -3.74 11.88 13.10
CA GLU A 78 -3.52 10.64 13.84
C GLU A 78 -4.53 10.53 15.00
N GLY A 79 -5.08 9.34 15.21
CA GLY A 79 -6.14 9.10 16.19
C GLY A 79 -7.54 9.68 15.85
N SER A 80 -7.71 10.39 14.73
CA SER A 80 -9.04 10.82 14.27
C SER A 80 -9.95 9.63 13.93
N THR A 81 -11.27 9.86 13.95
CA THR A 81 -12.27 8.82 13.57
C THR A 81 -12.01 8.25 12.17
N ALA A 82 -11.65 9.10 11.20
CA ALA A 82 -11.31 8.68 9.84
C ALA A 82 -10.04 7.81 9.81
N HIS A 83 -8.99 8.22 10.53
CA HIS A 83 -7.76 7.43 10.65
C HIS A 83 -8.01 6.08 11.33
N SER A 84 -8.77 6.05 12.43
CA SER A 84 -9.13 4.80 13.10
C SER A 84 -9.99 3.88 12.24
N ALA A 85 -10.94 4.43 11.48
CA ALA A 85 -11.75 3.65 10.55
C ALA A 85 -10.87 3.04 9.43
N LEU A 86 -9.96 3.84 8.87
CA LEU A 86 -9.05 3.37 7.84
C LEU A 86 -8.05 2.33 8.38
N ASN A 87 -7.53 2.51 9.59
CA ASN A 87 -6.64 1.54 10.22
C ASN A 87 -7.32 0.20 10.48
N LYS A 88 -8.62 0.18 10.80
CA LYS A 88 -9.37 -1.09 10.89
C LYS A 88 -9.41 -1.84 9.56
N ILE A 89 -9.43 -1.12 8.43
CA ILE A 89 -9.40 -1.70 7.10
C ILE A 89 -7.97 -2.16 6.77
N ILE A 90 -6.96 -1.30 6.96
CA ILE A 90 -5.55 -1.61 6.70
C ILE A 90 -5.09 -2.83 7.49
N LEU A 91 -5.46 -2.90 8.78
CA LEU A 91 -5.07 -3.98 9.68
C LEU A 91 -6.06 -5.17 9.66
N ASN A 92 -7.01 -5.18 8.74
CA ASN A 92 -8.00 -6.25 8.66
C ASN A 92 -7.32 -7.58 8.31
N LYS A 93 -7.38 -8.56 9.23
CA LYS A 93 -6.73 -9.87 9.06
C LYS A 93 -7.14 -10.59 7.76
N ARG A 94 -8.40 -10.48 7.35
CA ARG A 94 -8.89 -11.10 6.12
C ARG A 94 -8.23 -10.44 4.90
N LEU A 95 -8.21 -9.10 4.86
CA LEU A 95 -7.54 -8.35 3.80
C LEU A 95 -6.05 -8.68 3.73
N LEU A 96 -5.35 -8.75 4.87
CA LEU A 96 -3.94 -9.11 4.90
C LEU A 96 -3.69 -10.52 4.34
N ASN A 97 -4.55 -11.49 4.68
CA ASN A 97 -4.46 -12.83 4.11
C ASN A 97 -4.77 -12.84 2.61
N ASP A 98 -5.76 -12.08 2.17
CA ASP A 98 -6.12 -11.95 0.76
C ASP A 98 -4.99 -11.30 -0.06
N LEU A 99 -4.30 -10.29 0.48
CA LEU A 99 -3.13 -9.67 -0.16
C LEU A 99 -1.98 -10.66 -0.32
N LYS A 100 -1.70 -11.50 0.69
CA LYS A 100 -0.72 -12.60 0.59
C LYS A 100 -1.12 -13.57 -0.53
N SER A 101 -2.39 -13.96 -0.58
CA SER A 101 -2.94 -14.88 -1.58
C SER A 101 -2.99 -14.30 -2.99
N LEU A 102 -3.31 -13.01 -3.16
CA LEU A 102 -3.37 -12.32 -4.46
C LEU A 102 -2.01 -12.34 -5.15
N LYS A 103 -0.92 -12.18 -4.39
CA LYS A 103 0.43 -12.28 -4.94
C LYS A 103 0.79 -13.73 -5.30
N VAL A 104 0.38 -14.71 -4.50
CA VAL A 104 0.52 -16.14 -4.86
C VAL A 104 -0.22 -16.41 -6.16
N TYR A 105 -1.45 -15.93 -6.31
CA TYR A 105 -2.24 -16.07 -7.52
C TYR A 105 -1.58 -15.38 -8.72
N HIS A 106 -1.16 -14.12 -8.60
CA HIS A 106 -0.47 -13.40 -9.68
C HIS A 106 0.86 -14.06 -10.06
N ASN A 107 1.61 -14.61 -9.10
CA ASN A 107 2.84 -15.34 -9.37
C ASN A 107 2.56 -16.69 -10.05
N VAL A 108 1.53 -17.42 -9.63
CA VAL A 108 1.09 -18.68 -10.25
C VAL A 108 0.61 -18.41 -11.68
N VAL A 109 -0.24 -17.41 -11.89
CA VAL A 109 -0.68 -17.01 -13.23
C VAL A 109 0.51 -16.59 -14.07
N LEU A 110 1.46 -15.77 -13.61
CA LEU A 110 2.66 -15.46 -14.40
C LEU A 110 3.56 -16.67 -14.67
N LYS A 111 3.64 -17.62 -13.73
CA LYS A 111 4.50 -18.82 -13.86
C LYS A 111 3.90 -19.86 -14.81
N TYR A 112 2.58 -20.00 -14.82
CA TYR A 112 1.87 -21.05 -15.56
C TYR A 112 1.02 -20.52 -16.71
N ALA A 113 0.86 -19.20 -16.87
CA ALA A 113 0.30 -18.63 -18.09
C ALA A 113 1.28 -18.91 -19.23
N PRO A 114 0.83 -19.49 -20.35
CA PRO A 114 1.67 -19.64 -21.51
C PRO A 114 2.17 -18.26 -21.92
N LYS A 115 3.49 -18.13 -22.16
CA LYS A 115 4.06 -16.94 -22.81
C LYS A 115 3.18 -16.68 -24.03
N ARG A 116 2.55 -15.49 -24.09
CA ARG A 116 1.75 -15.12 -25.26
C ARG A 116 2.63 -15.37 -26.48
N LEU A 117 2.14 -16.22 -27.39
CA LEU A 117 2.73 -16.43 -28.69
C LEU A 117 2.97 -15.05 -29.30
N GLU A 118 4.24 -14.67 -29.46
CA GLU A 118 4.61 -13.55 -30.28
C GLU A 118 4.14 -13.91 -31.70
N PHE A 119 3.04 -13.28 -32.12
CA PHE A 119 2.64 -13.33 -33.52
C PHE A 119 3.62 -12.42 -34.26
N ASP A 120 4.60 -13.03 -34.92
CA ASP A 120 5.28 -12.40 -36.05
C ASP A 120 4.22 -12.09 -37.10
N PHE A 121 4.00 -10.80 -37.36
CA PHE A 121 3.26 -10.36 -38.53
C PHE A 121 4.27 -10.22 -39.68
N PRO A 122 3.91 -10.67 -40.91
CA PRO A 122 4.80 -10.68 -42.06
C PRO A 122 5.20 -9.29 -42.55
#